data_AF-A0A1M7I5J4-F1
#
_entry.id   AF-A0A1M7I5J4-F1
#
_cell.length_a   1.000
_cell.length_b   1.000
_cell.length_c   1.000
_cell.angle_alpha   90.00
_cell.angle_beta   90.00
_cell.angle_gamma   90.00
#
_symmetry.space_group_name_H-M   'P 1'
#
loop_
_entity.id
_entity.type
_entity.pdbx_description
1 polymer ?
#
loop_
_entity_poly.entity_id
_entity_poly.type
_entity_poly.pdbx_seq_one_letter_code
_entity_poly.pdbx_strand_id
1 'polypeptide(L)'
;MRRDRLFALCTPAEQRRLVDVARWYAAHETRLLTRPNVLMESFEVVFHHRYLSVLYPRPPGLLTRGLALAWRAVLRVEIWRERRMRAGLVAHLATVRDEGAADELLGVVHFLLLLRVDVGMNEQSTFDRQLEALAADCVGDGRVPVARRFAAAQRCELWPREVTGWNVSRHMDLHVWRLLLQLAHEDAQAAVRVIDEHWGRRESPQLLQAMCLHDDPQLASQLATRLKPHRADFAASMLCTSIQESSYQLSRVPEPAAASLQQLMDASCLLLAEWTFATNPGLETRAALVALDHLFRFGDPAQRYWRELPPRCLALVQGLPSVEQVDWLRLLAGAVFYADRAEPVAAEALLLTEVLIRDRIASALGRAEDLDACASDICRAALGVLEDKVLSGRNRRVPAMPDHVLLRTVEPLLDDLLARAMAGEPHHALRQLVSLVCGLSGEVLARKYHARLRERFEQHARNHPDDAGLALKQLIQHCGFSQVDDEMYKKDLYRESFNLLLPVLETISLQDAAVARTGIGWSPRGDI
;
A
#
# COMPACT_ATOMS: atom_id res chain seq x y z
N MET A 1 -5.50 -33.17 7.83
CA MET A 1 -5.20 -32.61 6.48
C MET A 1 -4.33 -31.35 6.53
N ARG A 2 -4.74 -30.24 7.15
CA ARG A 2 -3.91 -29.01 7.25
C ARG A 2 -2.61 -29.21 8.04
N ARG A 3 -2.70 -29.82 9.24
CA ARG A 3 -1.56 -30.18 10.10
C ARG A 3 -0.55 -31.07 9.39
N ASP A 4 -1.03 -32.14 8.76
CA ASP A 4 -0.14 -33.15 8.16
C ASP A 4 0.59 -32.59 6.93
N ARG A 5 -0.06 -31.68 6.18
CA ARG A 5 0.60 -30.90 5.12
C ARG A 5 1.68 -29.98 5.68
N LEU A 6 1.38 -29.18 6.70
CA LEU A 6 2.39 -28.33 7.36
C LEU A 6 3.57 -29.14 7.90
N PHE A 7 3.29 -30.30 8.49
CA PHE A 7 4.32 -31.16 9.07
C PHE A 7 5.24 -31.75 7.99
N ALA A 8 4.68 -32.07 6.82
CA ALA A 8 5.46 -32.52 5.66
C ALA A 8 6.39 -31.45 5.08
N LEU A 9 6.07 -30.15 5.26
CA LEU A 9 6.91 -29.03 4.84
C LEU A 9 8.04 -28.71 5.83
N CYS A 10 7.96 -29.25 7.05
CA CYS A 10 9.02 -29.13 8.04
C CYS A 10 10.21 -30.02 7.68
N THR A 11 11.41 -29.56 7.99
CA THR A 11 12.64 -30.35 7.92
C THR A 11 12.62 -31.52 8.91
N PRO A 12 13.44 -32.56 8.72
CA PRO A 12 13.52 -33.69 9.65
C PRO A 12 13.88 -33.29 11.10
N ALA A 13 14.59 -32.18 11.29
CA ALA A 13 14.91 -31.67 12.61
C ALA A 13 13.68 -31.01 13.27
N GLU A 14 13.00 -30.11 12.55
CA GLU A 14 11.75 -29.50 13.00
C GLU A 14 10.67 -30.55 13.30
N GLN A 15 10.54 -31.57 12.46
CA GLN A 15 9.60 -32.68 12.67
C GLN A 15 9.87 -33.42 13.99
N ARG A 16 11.15 -33.72 14.29
CA ARG A 16 11.54 -34.36 15.55
C ARG A 16 11.17 -33.48 16.74
N ARG A 17 11.50 -32.18 16.68
CA ARG A 17 11.16 -31.21 17.73
C ARG A 17 9.64 -31.05 17.90
N LEU A 18 8.87 -31.03 16.81
CA LEU A 18 7.41 -31.00 16.87
C LEU A 18 6.82 -32.25 17.52
N VAL A 19 7.40 -33.43 17.26
CA VAL A 19 7.01 -34.67 17.95
C VAL A 19 7.34 -34.60 19.43
N ASP A 20 8.50 -34.06 19.80
CA ASP A 20 8.89 -33.89 21.21
C ASP A 20 7.98 -32.89 21.93
N VAL A 21 7.63 -31.77 21.28
CA VAL A 21 6.64 -30.81 21.79
C VAL A 21 5.27 -31.47 21.94
N ALA A 22 4.85 -32.31 21.00
CA ALA A 22 3.58 -33.03 21.10
C ALA A 22 3.58 -34.05 22.25
N ARG A 23 4.70 -34.75 22.48
CA ARG A 23 4.87 -35.66 23.63
C ARG A 23 4.85 -34.89 24.95
N TRP A 24 5.56 -33.76 25.01
CA TRP A 24 5.54 -32.86 26.16
C TRP A 24 4.11 -32.41 26.44
N TYR A 25 3.39 -31.95 25.41
CA TYR A 25 2.01 -31.51 25.54
C TYR A 25 1.12 -32.64 26.05
N ALA A 26 1.20 -33.84 25.48
CA ALA A 26 0.39 -35.00 25.91
C ALA A 26 0.68 -35.43 27.36
N ALA A 27 1.94 -35.34 27.82
CA ALA A 27 2.31 -35.67 29.19
C ALA A 27 1.81 -34.65 30.22
N HIS A 28 1.56 -33.42 29.80
CA HIS A 28 1.13 -32.32 30.66
C HIS A 28 -0.36 -31.94 30.45
N GLU A 29 -1.00 -32.44 29.39
CA GLU A 29 -2.43 -32.28 29.11
C GLU A 29 -3.26 -33.05 30.14
N THR A 30 -3.78 -32.32 31.13
CA THR A 30 -4.69 -32.87 32.15
C THR A 30 -6.12 -32.47 31.83
N ARG A 31 -6.80 -33.26 30.98
CA ARG A 31 -8.24 -33.07 30.72
C ARG A 31 -9.04 -33.52 31.93
N LEU A 32 -9.48 -32.58 32.76
CA LEU A 32 -10.38 -32.90 33.85
C LEU A 32 -11.86 -32.73 33.46
N LEU A 33 -12.30 -31.66 32.78
CA LEU A 33 -13.75 -31.42 32.59
C LEU A 33 -14.20 -30.69 31.30
N THR A 34 -13.52 -30.84 30.15
CA THR A 34 -13.90 -30.14 28.88
C THR A 34 -14.92 -30.87 27.99
N ARG A 35 -15.46 -32.01 28.42
CA ARG A 35 -16.62 -32.62 27.73
C ARG A 35 -17.92 -31.96 28.22
N PRO A 36 -18.95 -31.86 27.35
CA PRO A 36 -20.28 -31.47 27.77
C PRO A 36 -20.67 -32.25 29.02
N ASN A 37 -21.05 -31.53 30.08
CA ASN A 37 -21.42 -32.12 31.35
C ASN A 37 -22.52 -31.30 32.01
N VAL A 38 -23.19 -31.91 32.98
CA VAL A 38 -24.34 -31.34 33.71
C VAL A 38 -24.03 -29.97 34.34
N LEU A 39 -22.78 -29.67 34.69
CA LEU A 39 -22.40 -28.37 35.26
C LEU A 39 -22.43 -27.27 34.18
N MET A 40 -21.88 -27.55 33.00
CA MET A 40 -21.88 -26.65 31.84
C MET A 40 -23.31 -26.39 31.35
N GLU A 41 -24.12 -27.44 31.20
CA GLU A 41 -25.53 -27.33 30.80
C GLU A 41 -26.33 -26.52 31.82
N SER A 42 -26.10 -26.74 33.13
CA SER A 42 -26.73 -25.96 34.19
C SER A 42 -26.33 -24.48 34.13
N PHE A 43 -25.08 -24.19 33.77
CA PHE A 43 -24.61 -22.82 33.57
C PHE A 43 -25.27 -22.14 32.37
N GLU A 44 -25.40 -22.83 31.23
CA GLU A 44 -26.10 -22.31 30.05
C GLU A 44 -27.57 -21.98 30.36
N VAL A 45 -28.27 -22.87 31.07
CA VAL A 45 -29.66 -22.62 31.50
C VAL A 45 -29.77 -21.37 32.38
N VAL A 46 -28.83 -21.18 33.32
CA VAL A 46 -28.79 -19.98 34.17
C VAL A 46 -28.44 -18.71 33.38
N PHE A 47 -27.53 -18.83 32.41
CA PHE A 47 -27.13 -17.74 31.53
C PHE A 47 -28.29 -17.32 30.61
N HIS A 48 -28.95 -18.27 29.94
CA HIS A 48 -30.11 -18.03 29.07
C HIS A 48 -31.27 -17.44 29.84
N HIS A 49 -31.59 -17.90 31.05
CA HIS A 49 -32.61 -17.25 31.86
C HIS A 49 -32.24 -15.80 32.23
N ARG A 50 -30.95 -15.51 32.49
CA ARG A 50 -30.50 -14.16 32.87
C ARG A 50 -30.51 -13.17 31.71
N TYR A 51 -30.12 -13.58 30.51
CA TYR A 51 -29.91 -12.70 29.37
C TYR A 51 -30.91 -12.88 28.22
N LEU A 52 -31.65 -14.00 28.19
CA LEU A 52 -32.68 -14.34 27.20
C LEU A 52 -34.00 -14.73 27.91
N SER A 53 -34.33 -14.03 29.00
CA SER A 53 -35.48 -14.32 29.86
C SER A 53 -36.83 -14.38 29.13
N VAL A 54 -36.98 -13.64 28.02
CA VAL A 54 -38.18 -13.64 27.18
C VAL A 54 -38.40 -15.00 26.49
N LEU A 55 -37.32 -15.69 26.13
CA LEU A 55 -37.35 -17.01 25.48
C LEU A 55 -37.32 -18.16 26.50
N TYR A 56 -36.84 -17.90 27.71
CA TYR A 56 -36.70 -18.89 28.79
C TYR A 56 -37.29 -18.35 30.10
N PRO A 57 -38.63 -18.31 30.24
CA PRO A 57 -39.32 -17.57 31.31
C PRO A 57 -39.31 -18.26 32.68
N ARG A 58 -38.88 -19.53 32.77
CA ARG A 58 -38.86 -20.27 34.04
C ARG A 58 -37.54 -20.06 34.78
N PRO A 59 -37.55 -19.54 36.02
CA PRO A 59 -36.33 -19.37 36.78
C PRO A 59 -35.67 -20.71 37.09
N PRO A 60 -34.34 -20.84 36.91
CA PRO A 60 -33.63 -22.06 37.23
C PRO A 60 -33.69 -22.33 38.74
N GLY A 61 -33.92 -23.59 39.11
CA GLY A 61 -34.00 -24.03 40.51
C GLY A 61 -32.68 -23.89 41.26
N LEU A 62 -32.73 -23.99 42.60
CA LEU A 62 -31.56 -23.85 43.48
C LEU A 62 -30.43 -24.82 43.13
N LEU A 63 -30.76 -26.07 42.78
CA LEU A 63 -29.79 -27.08 42.37
C LEU A 63 -29.09 -26.67 41.06
N THR A 64 -29.82 -26.23 40.03
CA THR A 64 -29.26 -25.74 38.76
C THR A 64 -28.35 -24.52 38.98
N ARG A 65 -28.75 -23.58 39.86
CA ARG A 65 -27.90 -22.43 40.23
C ARG A 65 -26.63 -22.85 40.97
N GLY A 66 -26.73 -23.83 41.87
CA GLY A 66 -25.57 -24.41 42.57
C GLY A 66 -24.60 -25.10 41.63
N LEU A 67 -25.10 -25.91 40.69
CA LEU A 67 -24.30 -26.56 39.64
C LEU A 67 -23.66 -25.55 38.69
N ALA A 68 -24.35 -24.46 38.33
CA ALA A 68 -23.79 -23.37 37.53
C ALA A 68 -22.67 -22.60 38.26
N LEU A 69 -22.77 -22.42 39.58
CA LEU A 69 -21.70 -21.84 40.39
C LEU A 69 -20.49 -22.78 40.48
N ALA A 70 -20.72 -24.08 40.63
CA ALA A 70 -19.67 -25.08 40.57
C ALA A 70 -18.97 -25.10 39.20
N TRP A 71 -19.72 -24.96 38.10
CA TRP A 71 -19.14 -24.78 36.76
C TRP A 71 -18.23 -23.55 36.69
N ARG A 72 -18.64 -22.39 37.23
CA ARG A 72 -17.78 -21.20 37.27
C ARG A 72 -16.47 -21.42 38.03
N ALA A 73 -16.52 -22.19 39.13
CA ALA A 73 -15.32 -22.54 39.89
C ALA A 73 -14.41 -23.48 39.08
N VAL A 74 -14.98 -24.50 38.44
CA VAL A 74 -14.28 -25.42 37.52
C VAL A 74 -13.66 -24.64 36.37
N LEU A 75 -14.42 -23.75 35.71
CA LEU A 75 -13.95 -22.94 34.61
C LEU A 75 -12.78 -22.02 35.01
N ARG A 76 -12.79 -21.44 36.22
CA ARG A 76 -11.64 -20.67 36.73
C ARG A 76 -10.40 -21.53 36.92
N VAL A 77 -10.56 -22.76 37.41
CA VAL A 77 -9.46 -23.72 37.57
C VAL A 77 -8.92 -24.16 36.21
N GLU A 78 -9.79 -24.45 35.24
CA GLU A 78 -9.41 -24.79 33.87
C GLU A 78 -8.65 -23.62 33.21
N ILE A 79 -9.16 -22.38 33.27
CA ILE A 79 -8.47 -21.19 32.76
C ILE A 79 -7.09 -21.00 33.42
N TRP A 80 -6.99 -21.18 34.75
CA TRP A 80 -5.70 -21.08 35.45
C TRP A 80 -4.72 -22.18 35.00
N ARG A 81 -5.19 -23.41 34.80
CA ARG A 81 -4.38 -24.52 34.30
C ARG A 81 -3.92 -24.29 32.88
N GLU A 82 -4.82 -23.85 31.99
CA GLU A 82 -4.51 -23.50 30.61
C GLU A 82 -3.42 -22.43 30.54
N ARG A 83 -3.51 -21.37 31.36
CA ARG A 83 -2.44 -20.36 31.46
C ARG A 83 -1.11 -20.96 31.88
N ARG A 84 -1.11 -21.84 32.89
CA ARG A 84 0.11 -22.52 33.36
C ARG A 84 0.69 -23.44 32.28
N MET A 85 -0.15 -24.13 31.52
CA MET A 85 0.23 -24.98 30.40
C MET A 85 0.86 -24.17 29.27
N ARG A 86 0.26 -23.04 28.87
CA ARG A 86 0.82 -22.12 27.87
C ARG A 86 2.19 -21.59 28.30
N ALA A 87 2.28 -21.09 29.54
CA ALA A 87 3.55 -20.61 30.10
C ALA A 87 4.60 -21.71 30.15
N GLY A 88 4.23 -22.94 30.54
CA GLY A 88 5.10 -24.10 30.53
C GLY A 88 5.57 -24.48 29.13
N LEU A 89 4.69 -24.39 28.12
CA LEU A 89 5.04 -24.66 26.72
C LEU A 89 6.03 -23.63 26.20
N VAL A 90 5.77 -22.34 26.39
CA VAL A 90 6.70 -21.27 25.99
C VAL A 90 8.05 -21.44 26.70
N ALA A 91 8.06 -21.76 27.99
CA ALA A 91 9.29 -22.02 28.73
C ALA A 91 10.04 -23.25 28.19
N HIS A 92 9.33 -24.33 27.87
CA HIS A 92 9.93 -25.52 27.26
C HIS A 92 10.54 -25.20 25.89
N LEU A 93 9.82 -24.46 25.04
CA LEU A 93 10.35 -24.01 23.75
C LEU A 93 11.58 -23.10 23.93
N ALA A 94 11.57 -22.21 24.93
CA ALA A 94 12.73 -21.38 25.25
C ALA A 94 13.96 -22.21 25.68
N THR A 95 13.78 -23.32 26.41
CA THR A 95 14.90 -24.22 26.72
C THR A 95 15.50 -24.86 25.47
N VAL A 96 14.68 -25.22 24.47
CA VAL A 96 15.15 -25.77 23.19
C VAL A 96 15.97 -24.73 22.41
N ARG A 97 15.59 -23.45 22.48
CA ARG A 97 16.39 -22.35 21.92
C ARG A 97 17.77 -22.32 22.56
N ASP A 98 17.81 -22.42 23.89
CA ASP A 98 19.04 -22.28 24.67
C ASP A 98 20.05 -23.43 24.41
N GLU A 99 19.60 -24.56 23.88
CA GLU A 99 20.42 -25.67 23.37
C GLU A 99 21.12 -25.36 22.02
N GLY A 100 20.89 -24.18 21.42
CA GLY A 100 21.51 -23.77 20.15
C GLY A 100 20.76 -24.25 18.90
N ALA A 101 19.48 -24.58 19.02
CA ALA A 101 18.62 -25.05 17.93
C ALA A 101 17.62 -23.98 17.45
N ALA A 102 18.04 -22.72 17.41
CA ALA A 102 17.15 -21.57 17.13
C ALA A 102 16.52 -21.62 15.72
N ASP A 103 17.24 -22.09 14.71
CA ASP A 103 16.70 -22.24 13.33
C ASP A 103 15.66 -23.35 13.23
N GLU A 104 15.84 -24.46 13.96
CA GLU A 104 14.84 -25.53 14.07
C GLU A 104 13.61 -25.04 14.83
N LEU A 105 13.83 -24.31 15.93
CA LEU A 105 12.75 -23.81 16.77
C LEU A 105 11.89 -22.77 16.03
N LEU A 106 12.47 -21.98 15.13
CA LEU A 106 11.73 -21.01 14.33
C LEU A 106 10.60 -21.67 13.54
N GLY A 107 10.88 -22.81 12.89
CA GLY A 107 9.86 -23.59 12.18
C GLY A 107 8.81 -24.20 13.12
N VAL A 108 9.22 -24.69 14.29
CA VAL A 108 8.29 -25.20 15.31
C VAL A 108 7.33 -24.11 15.78
N VAL A 109 7.84 -22.92 16.09
CA VAL A 109 7.04 -21.78 16.55
C VAL A 109 6.07 -21.33 15.46
N HIS A 110 6.55 -21.18 14.22
CA HIS A 110 5.70 -20.78 13.11
C HIS A 110 4.61 -21.82 12.79
N PHE A 111 4.93 -23.11 12.92
CA PHE A 111 3.96 -24.20 12.80
C PHE A 111 2.83 -24.07 13.83
N LEU A 112 3.15 -23.75 15.09
CA LEU A 112 2.16 -23.55 16.15
C LEU A 112 1.29 -22.32 15.91
N LEU A 113 1.88 -21.21 15.44
CA LEU A 113 1.16 -19.99 15.06
C LEU A 113 0.17 -20.24 13.91
N LEU A 114 0.58 -20.99 12.87
CA LEU A 114 -0.29 -21.28 11.73
C LEU A 114 -1.41 -22.27 12.02
N LEU A 115 -1.17 -23.24 12.90
CA LEU A 115 -2.21 -24.17 13.32
C LEU A 115 -3.19 -23.57 14.32
N ARG A 116 -2.79 -22.50 15.03
CA ARG A 116 -3.54 -21.90 16.13
C ARG A 116 -4.00 -22.99 17.10
N VAL A 117 -3.04 -23.72 17.66
CA VAL A 117 -3.34 -24.79 18.60
C VAL A 117 -4.26 -24.23 19.69
N ASP A 118 -5.47 -24.80 19.82
CA ASP A 118 -6.44 -24.42 20.84
C ASP A 118 -5.89 -24.79 22.21
N VAL A 119 -5.17 -23.88 22.85
CA VAL A 119 -4.71 -24.03 24.23
C VAL A 119 -5.69 -23.34 25.20
N GLY A 120 -6.99 -23.30 24.90
CA GLY A 120 -8.02 -22.75 25.80
C GLY A 120 -8.82 -21.56 25.30
N MET A 121 -9.87 -21.17 26.04
CA MET A 121 -11.02 -20.43 25.49
C MET A 121 -10.92 -18.89 25.39
N ASN A 122 -9.93 -18.21 26.00
CA ASN A 122 -10.03 -16.72 26.14
C ASN A 122 -8.74 -15.87 26.02
N GLU A 123 -7.56 -16.41 25.71
CA GLU A 123 -6.30 -15.61 25.69
C GLU A 123 -5.38 -15.91 24.51
N GLN A 124 -5.91 -16.39 23.39
CA GLN A 124 -5.09 -16.81 22.23
C GLN A 124 -4.12 -15.71 21.78
N SER A 125 -4.54 -14.44 21.80
CA SER A 125 -3.70 -13.30 21.42
C SER A 125 -2.46 -13.13 22.29
N THR A 126 -2.53 -13.40 23.60
CA THR A 126 -1.37 -13.30 24.50
C THR A 126 -0.37 -14.42 24.23
N PHE A 127 -0.86 -15.62 23.96
CA PHE A 127 -0.02 -16.77 23.63
C PHE A 127 0.64 -16.62 22.26
N ASP A 128 -0.11 -16.17 21.24
CA ASP A 128 0.42 -15.88 19.92
C ASP A 128 1.55 -14.82 20.01
N ARG A 129 1.37 -13.74 20.80
CA ARG A 129 2.44 -12.75 21.04
C ARG A 129 3.69 -13.33 21.72
N GLN A 130 3.53 -14.28 22.65
CA GLN A 130 4.67 -14.95 23.29
C GLN A 130 5.43 -15.82 22.29
N LEU A 131 4.71 -16.48 21.39
CA LEU A 131 5.31 -17.24 20.30
C LEU A 131 5.99 -16.32 19.28
N GLU A 132 5.38 -15.20 18.91
CA GLU A 132 6.00 -14.18 18.04
C GLU A 132 7.29 -13.62 18.65
N ALA A 133 7.30 -13.33 19.96
CA ALA A 133 8.50 -12.91 20.67
C ALA A 133 9.58 -13.99 20.67
N LEU A 134 9.21 -15.26 20.84
CA LEU A 134 10.15 -16.36 20.75
C LEU A 134 10.71 -16.55 19.32
N ALA A 135 9.89 -16.35 18.29
CA ALA A 135 10.37 -16.34 16.90
C ALA A 135 11.38 -15.21 16.67
N ALA A 136 11.10 -14.01 17.17
CA ALA A 136 12.02 -12.87 17.13
C ALA A 136 13.34 -13.17 17.86
N ASP A 137 13.29 -13.83 19.01
CA ASP A 137 14.48 -14.27 19.75
C ASP A 137 15.29 -15.31 18.96
N CYS A 138 14.62 -16.29 18.32
CA CYS A 138 15.29 -17.29 17.47
C CYS A 138 15.98 -16.63 16.27
N VAL A 139 15.31 -15.65 15.65
CA VAL A 139 15.88 -14.82 14.61
C VAL A 139 17.09 -14.04 15.12
N GLY A 140 17.07 -13.57 16.37
CA GLY A 140 18.16 -12.80 16.98
C GLY A 140 19.33 -13.63 17.51
N ASP A 141 19.24 -14.96 17.53
CA ASP A 141 20.23 -15.81 18.19
C ASP A 141 21.55 -15.92 17.40
N GLY A 142 22.55 -15.15 17.84
CA GLY A 142 23.88 -15.12 17.23
C GLY A 142 24.68 -16.43 17.34
N ARG A 143 24.22 -17.43 18.11
CA ARG A 143 24.88 -18.75 18.18
C ARG A 143 24.66 -19.58 16.93
N VAL A 144 23.59 -19.29 16.18
CA VAL A 144 23.29 -19.96 14.91
C VAL A 144 23.73 -19.06 13.74
N PRO A 145 24.46 -19.58 12.75
CA PRO A 145 24.86 -18.81 11.57
C PRO A 145 23.69 -18.12 10.89
N VAL A 146 23.86 -16.86 10.46
CA VAL A 146 22.75 -16.08 9.88
C VAL A 146 22.15 -16.76 8.65
N ALA A 147 22.96 -17.44 7.83
CA ALA A 147 22.47 -18.17 6.66
C ALA A 147 21.46 -19.26 7.03
N ARG A 148 21.67 -19.97 8.15
CA ARG A 148 20.71 -20.98 8.65
C ARG A 148 19.44 -20.35 9.17
N ARG A 149 19.57 -19.27 9.97
CA ARG A 149 18.41 -18.50 10.47
C ARG A 149 17.58 -17.91 9.32
N PHE A 150 18.24 -17.35 8.31
CA PHE A 150 17.59 -16.81 7.11
C PHE A 150 16.86 -17.90 6.32
N ALA A 151 17.51 -19.04 6.06
CA ALA A 151 16.87 -20.15 5.34
C ALA A 151 15.65 -20.70 6.10
N ALA A 152 15.70 -20.76 7.43
CA ALA A 152 14.55 -21.14 8.25
C ALA A 152 13.42 -20.10 8.16
N ALA A 153 13.74 -18.81 8.29
CA ALA A 153 12.76 -17.72 8.17
C ALA A 153 12.09 -17.69 6.79
N GLN A 154 12.89 -17.78 5.73
CA GLN A 154 12.42 -17.88 4.35
C GLN A 154 11.47 -19.04 4.19
N ARG A 155 11.84 -20.25 4.64
CA ARG A 155 10.98 -21.43 4.52
C ARG A 155 9.65 -21.25 5.27
N CYS A 156 9.67 -20.67 6.47
CA CYS A 156 8.46 -20.40 7.26
C CYS A 156 7.51 -19.44 6.54
N GLU A 157 8.03 -18.36 5.96
CA GLU A 157 7.22 -17.37 5.22
C GLU A 157 6.53 -17.94 3.98
N LEU A 158 7.03 -19.05 3.42
CA LEU A 158 6.44 -19.70 2.25
C LEU A 158 5.26 -20.64 2.62
N TRP A 159 5.19 -21.14 3.85
CA TRP A 159 4.17 -22.12 4.28
C TRP A 159 2.71 -21.65 4.21
N PRO A 160 2.34 -20.40 4.58
CA PRO A 160 0.95 -19.95 4.56
C PRO A 160 0.31 -20.09 3.16
N ARG A 161 1.06 -19.80 2.10
CA ARG A 161 0.60 -19.94 0.72
C ARG A 161 0.30 -21.40 0.37
N GLU A 162 1.23 -22.30 0.68
CA GLU A 162 1.13 -23.72 0.34
C GLU A 162 -0.03 -24.42 1.07
N VAL A 163 -0.43 -23.89 2.22
CA VAL A 163 -1.40 -24.56 3.11
C VAL A 163 -2.76 -23.88 3.15
N THR A 164 -2.81 -22.55 3.05
CA THR A 164 -4.06 -21.78 3.17
C THR A 164 -4.45 -21.05 1.89
N GLY A 165 -3.55 -20.93 0.91
CA GLY A 165 -3.76 -20.13 -0.30
C GLY A 165 -3.68 -18.61 -0.08
N TRP A 166 -3.45 -18.16 1.17
CA TRP A 166 -3.38 -16.74 1.55
C TRP A 166 -2.07 -16.44 2.30
N ASN A 167 -1.53 -15.22 2.15
CA ASN A 167 -0.41 -14.72 2.96
C ASN A 167 -0.96 -14.20 4.29
N VAL A 168 -0.85 -15.00 5.36
CA VAL A 168 -1.47 -14.68 6.67
C VAL A 168 -0.43 -14.27 7.72
N SER A 169 0.87 -14.50 7.49
CA SER A 169 1.90 -14.12 8.45
C SER A 169 2.49 -12.76 8.12
N ARG A 170 2.40 -11.80 9.05
CA ARG A 170 3.10 -10.50 8.98
C ARG A 170 4.19 -10.36 10.06
N HIS A 171 4.26 -11.30 11.00
CA HIS A 171 5.12 -11.16 12.18
C HIS A 171 6.61 -11.41 11.88
N MET A 172 6.95 -12.06 10.77
CA MET A 172 8.31 -12.41 10.40
C MET A 172 8.90 -11.49 9.29
N ASP A 173 8.09 -10.64 8.67
CA ASP A 173 8.48 -9.78 7.55
C ASP A 173 9.67 -8.85 7.86
N LEU A 174 9.60 -8.06 8.94
CA LEU A 174 10.69 -7.15 9.33
C LEU A 174 11.94 -7.93 9.77
N HIS A 175 11.75 -9.11 10.35
CA HIS A 175 12.83 -9.99 10.77
C HIS A 175 13.64 -10.54 9.58
N VAL A 176 12.97 -10.86 8.47
CA VAL A 176 13.65 -11.26 7.23
C VAL A 176 14.57 -10.15 6.71
N TRP A 177 14.11 -8.89 6.73
CA TRP A 177 14.95 -7.75 6.35
C TRP A 177 16.17 -7.56 7.26
N ARG A 178 16.00 -7.73 8.57
CA ARG A 178 17.12 -7.67 9.54
C ARG A 178 18.12 -8.81 9.34
N LEU A 179 17.63 -10.02 9.05
CA LEU A 179 18.50 -11.15 8.71
C LEU A 179 19.21 -10.94 7.38
N LEU A 180 18.57 -10.31 6.39
CA LEU A 180 19.24 -9.96 5.13
C LEU A 180 20.38 -8.97 5.38
N LEU A 181 20.19 -7.98 6.26
CA LEU A 181 21.26 -7.06 6.63
C LEU A 181 22.41 -7.79 7.31
N GLN A 182 22.12 -8.67 8.28
CA GLN A 182 23.14 -9.49 8.94
C GLN A 182 23.87 -10.40 7.94
N LEU A 183 23.14 -11.04 7.02
CA LEU A 183 23.71 -11.85 5.95
C LEU A 183 24.60 -11.00 5.05
N ALA A 184 24.22 -9.77 4.72
CA ALA A 184 25.07 -8.87 3.94
C ALA A 184 26.36 -8.48 4.69
N HIS A 185 26.37 -8.51 6.03
CA HIS A 185 27.59 -8.32 6.82
C HIS A 185 28.50 -9.57 6.77
N GLU A 186 27.93 -10.76 6.95
CA GLU A 186 28.68 -12.03 7.00
C GLU A 186 29.10 -12.56 5.61
N ASP A 187 28.18 -12.57 4.65
CA ASP A 187 28.35 -13.04 3.27
C ASP A 187 27.50 -12.20 2.30
N ALA A 188 28.10 -11.13 1.77
CA ALA A 188 27.45 -10.25 0.81
C ALA A 188 26.97 -10.98 -0.45
N GLN A 189 27.68 -12.03 -0.91
CA GLN A 189 27.29 -12.77 -2.11
C GLN A 189 26.04 -13.63 -1.85
N ALA A 190 25.91 -14.21 -0.66
CA ALA A 190 24.67 -14.87 -0.27
C ALA A 190 23.49 -13.90 -0.21
N ALA A 191 23.68 -12.70 0.36
CA ALA A 191 22.65 -11.68 0.38
C ALA A 191 22.24 -11.25 -1.05
N VAL A 192 23.20 -11.11 -1.96
CA VAL A 192 22.91 -10.81 -3.38
C VAL A 192 22.06 -11.89 -4.04
N ARG A 193 22.38 -13.18 -3.83
CA ARG A 193 21.58 -14.29 -4.39
C ARG A 193 20.13 -14.25 -3.91
N VAL A 194 19.92 -13.96 -2.62
CA VAL A 194 18.58 -13.80 -2.05
C VAL A 194 17.85 -12.62 -2.70
N ILE A 195 18.52 -11.50 -2.91
CA ILE A 195 17.95 -10.32 -3.58
C ILE A 195 17.56 -10.67 -5.03
N ASP A 196 18.45 -11.30 -5.80
CA ASP A 196 18.14 -11.75 -7.16
C ASP A 196 16.96 -12.70 -7.23
N GLU A 197 16.83 -13.57 -6.23
CA GLU A 197 15.75 -14.54 -6.20
C GLU A 197 14.42 -13.89 -5.82
N HIS A 198 14.38 -12.94 -4.88
CA HIS A 198 13.14 -12.52 -4.25
C HIS A 198 12.74 -11.06 -4.45
N TRP A 199 13.67 -10.18 -4.79
CA TRP A 199 13.38 -8.77 -4.99
C TRP A 199 12.78 -8.53 -6.38
N GLY A 200 11.70 -7.73 -6.45
CA GLY A 200 11.03 -7.40 -7.71
C GLY A 200 10.14 -8.50 -8.31
N ARG A 201 10.01 -9.67 -7.67
CA ARG A 201 9.04 -10.69 -8.09
C ARG A 201 7.61 -10.18 -7.93
N ARG A 202 6.83 -10.22 -9.02
CA ARG A 202 5.40 -9.86 -9.00
C ARG A 202 4.53 -10.97 -8.45
N GLU A 203 4.97 -12.22 -8.55
CA GLU A 203 4.22 -13.37 -8.09
C GLU A 203 4.40 -13.61 -6.59
N SER A 204 3.30 -13.86 -5.90
CA SER A 204 3.33 -14.35 -4.51
C SER A 204 4.01 -15.72 -4.46
N PRO A 205 4.73 -16.07 -3.38
CA PRO A 205 5.02 -15.27 -2.19
C PRO A 205 6.23 -14.35 -2.41
N GLN A 206 6.12 -13.12 -1.91
CA GLN A 206 7.18 -12.12 -1.96
C GLN A 206 7.85 -12.03 -0.59
N LEU A 207 9.04 -12.63 -0.47
CA LEU A 207 9.83 -12.64 0.77
C LEU A 207 10.35 -11.24 1.15
N LEU A 208 10.68 -10.42 0.15
CA LEU A 208 11.25 -9.07 0.33
C LEU A 208 10.26 -8.00 -0.11
N GLN A 209 9.15 -7.87 0.63
CA GLN A 209 8.17 -6.81 0.41
C GLN A 209 8.65 -5.49 1.05
N ALA A 210 8.79 -4.46 0.23
CA ALA A 210 9.23 -3.13 0.69
C ALA A 210 8.28 -2.52 1.72
N MET A 211 6.97 -2.80 1.64
CA MET A 211 5.98 -2.32 2.62
C MET A 211 6.29 -2.78 4.06
N CYS A 212 7.06 -3.85 4.24
CA CYS A 212 7.43 -4.35 5.56
C CYS A 212 8.54 -3.52 6.23
N LEU A 213 9.18 -2.61 5.49
CA LEU A 213 10.17 -1.65 6.01
C LEU A 213 9.53 -0.34 6.50
N HIS A 214 8.20 -0.22 6.41
CA HIS A 214 7.45 0.99 6.73
C HIS A 214 7.74 1.56 8.13
N ASP A 215 8.05 0.69 9.09
CA ASP A 215 8.32 1.08 10.49
C ASP A 215 9.81 1.24 10.82
N ASP A 216 10.74 0.97 9.88
CA ASP A 216 12.19 0.97 10.13
C ASP A 216 12.98 1.56 8.92
N PRO A 217 12.86 2.87 8.65
CA PRO A 217 13.56 3.51 7.54
C PRO A 217 15.09 3.46 7.68
N GLN A 218 15.60 3.29 8.89
CA GLN A 218 17.04 3.18 9.16
C GLN A 218 17.59 1.85 8.64
N LEU A 219 16.86 0.74 8.82
CA LEU A 219 17.23 -0.56 8.26
C LEU A 219 17.38 -0.51 6.73
N ALA A 220 16.47 0.17 6.05
CA ALA A 220 16.54 0.37 4.60
C ALA A 220 17.82 1.14 4.18
N SER A 221 18.17 2.22 4.90
CA SER A 221 19.39 3.00 4.65
C SER A 221 20.68 2.18 4.88
N GLN A 222 20.70 1.35 5.93
CA GLN A 222 21.82 0.47 6.24
C GLN A 222 22.01 -0.62 5.17
N LEU A 223 20.91 -1.26 4.74
CA LEU A 223 20.92 -2.23 3.64
C LEU A 223 21.45 -1.60 2.36
N ALA A 224 20.98 -0.40 2.02
CA ALA A 224 21.43 0.31 0.84
C ALA A 224 22.94 0.55 0.85
N THR A 225 23.45 1.14 1.93
CA THR A 225 24.87 1.46 2.07
C THR A 225 25.73 0.20 2.00
N ARG A 226 25.30 -0.88 2.65
CA ARG A 226 26.05 -2.14 2.68
C ARG A 226 26.09 -2.83 1.32
N LEU A 227 24.99 -2.79 0.56
CA LEU A 227 24.84 -3.55 -0.68
C LEU A 227 25.15 -2.75 -1.94
N LYS A 228 25.35 -1.42 -1.85
CA LYS A 228 25.72 -0.57 -3.00
C LYS A 228 26.87 -1.11 -3.84
N PRO A 229 27.99 -1.63 -3.27
CA PRO A 229 29.10 -2.15 -4.08
C PRO A 229 28.74 -3.41 -4.88
N HIS A 230 27.69 -4.13 -4.46
CA HIS A 230 27.34 -5.43 -5.00
C HIS A 230 26.10 -5.38 -5.90
N ARG A 231 25.11 -4.55 -5.55
CA ARG A 231 23.82 -4.40 -6.25
C ARG A 231 23.31 -2.97 -6.14
N ALA A 232 23.71 -2.13 -7.10
CA ALA A 232 23.44 -0.70 -7.05
C ALA A 232 21.95 -0.35 -7.17
N ASP A 233 21.19 -0.99 -8.07
CA ASP A 233 19.76 -0.70 -8.25
C ASP A 233 18.95 -1.04 -6.99
N PHE A 234 19.26 -2.18 -6.37
CA PHE A 234 18.65 -2.57 -5.10
C PHE A 234 18.98 -1.52 -4.02
N ALA A 235 20.24 -1.11 -3.91
CA ALA A 235 20.65 -0.11 -2.94
C ALA A 235 19.94 1.24 -3.16
N ALA A 236 19.82 1.72 -4.40
CA ALA A 236 19.08 2.94 -4.73
C ALA A 236 17.60 2.81 -4.38
N SER A 237 16.98 1.66 -4.66
CA SER A 237 15.59 1.39 -4.26
C SER A 237 15.40 1.41 -2.74
N MET A 238 16.35 0.86 -1.98
CA MET A 238 16.30 0.88 -0.51
C MET A 238 16.49 2.28 0.07
N LEU A 239 17.33 3.13 -0.55
CA LEU A 239 17.38 4.56 -0.17
C LEU A 239 16.06 5.27 -0.48
N CYS A 240 15.46 5.02 -1.65
CA CYS A 240 14.15 5.57 -1.99
C CYS A 240 13.09 5.18 -0.97
N THR A 241 13.05 3.90 -0.57
CA THR A 241 12.19 3.42 0.52
C THR A 241 12.49 4.14 1.83
N SER A 242 13.76 4.22 2.25
CA SER A 242 14.15 4.94 3.47
C SER A 242 13.66 6.39 3.48
N ILE A 243 13.78 7.10 2.36
CA ILE A 243 13.32 8.49 2.18
C ILE A 243 11.80 8.57 2.30
N GLN A 244 11.07 7.74 1.54
CA GLN A 244 9.62 7.75 1.52
C GLN A 244 9.03 7.43 2.90
N GLU A 245 9.56 6.42 3.57
CA GLU A 245 9.07 6.00 4.89
C GLU A 245 9.42 7.02 5.98
N SER A 246 10.61 7.61 5.92
CA SER A 246 10.95 8.74 6.80
C SER A 246 9.96 9.89 6.61
N SER A 247 9.69 10.29 5.36
CA SER A 247 8.73 11.36 5.06
C SER A 247 7.33 11.06 5.57
N TYR A 248 6.87 9.81 5.42
CA TYR A 248 5.55 9.39 5.86
C TYR A 248 5.41 9.40 7.39
N GLN A 249 6.45 8.97 8.11
CA GLN A 249 6.43 8.94 9.57
C GLN A 249 6.57 10.33 10.22
N LEU A 250 7.18 11.31 9.53
CA LEU A 250 7.45 12.64 10.08
C LEU A 250 6.22 13.34 10.67
N SER A 251 5.05 13.19 10.05
CA SER A 251 3.79 13.80 10.53
C SER A 251 3.12 13.01 11.66
N ARG A 252 3.66 11.85 12.04
CA ARG A 252 3.03 10.86 12.93
C ARG A 252 3.77 10.65 14.25
N VAL A 253 4.95 11.24 14.42
CA VAL A 253 5.80 11.09 15.61
C VAL A 253 6.06 12.43 16.31
N PRO A 254 6.25 12.45 17.64
CA PRO A 254 6.57 13.68 18.35
C PRO A 254 8.01 14.15 18.09
N GLU A 255 8.27 15.45 18.27
CA GLU A 255 9.62 15.98 18.48
C GLU A 255 10.20 15.33 19.74
N PRO A 256 11.40 14.70 19.76
CA PRO A 256 12.56 14.79 18.86
C PRO A 256 12.72 13.66 17.83
N ALA A 257 11.82 12.67 17.80
CA ALA A 257 11.90 11.57 16.84
C ALA A 257 11.71 12.07 15.40
N ALA A 258 10.86 13.08 15.21
CA ALA A 258 10.70 13.77 13.93
C ALA A 258 12.02 14.37 13.42
N ALA A 259 12.78 15.06 14.27
CA ALA A 259 14.09 15.61 13.90
C ALA A 259 15.10 14.53 13.45
N SER A 260 15.14 13.37 14.14
CA SER A 260 16.01 12.25 13.75
C SER A 260 15.61 11.65 12.40
N LEU A 261 14.30 11.48 12.14
CA LEU A 261 13.80 11.02 10.85
C LEU A 261 14.11 12.03 9.73
N GLN A 262 14.02 13.32 10.04
CA GLN A 262 14.38 14.39 9.12
C GLN A 262 15.84 14.30 8.70
N GLN A 263 16.74 14.13 9.68
CA GLN A 263 18.17 13.96 9.43
C GLN A 263 18.47 12.71 8.61
N LEU A 264 17.82 11.58 8.92
CA LEU A 264 17.95 10.35 8.14
C LEU A 264 17.49 10.55 6.69
N MET A 265 16.34 11.19 6.48
CA MET A 265 15.82 11.46 5.14
C MET A 265 16.77 12.33 4.32
N ASP A 266 17.30 13.39 4.93
CA ASP A 266 18.21 14.33 4.25
C ASP A 266 19.56 13.68 3.93
N ALA A 267 20.11 12.88 4.85
CA ALA A 267 21.31 12.09 4.61
C ALA A 267 21.11 11.04 3.51
N SER A 268 19.96 10.35 3.50
CA SER A 268 19.62 9.39 2.44
C SER A 268 19.44 10.08 1.09
N CYS A 269 18.87 11.29 1.03
CA CYS A 269 18.80 12.08 -0.21
C CYS A 269 20.19 12.48 -0.72
N LEU A 270 21.09 12.90 0.18
CA LEU A 270 22.47 13.24 -0.19
C LEU A 270 23.21 12.03 -0.79
N LEU A 271 23.15 10.88 -0.13
CA LEU A 271 23.75 9.64 -0.63
C LEU A 271 23.15 9.20 -1.96
N LEU A 272 21.83 9.28 -2.11
CA LEU A 272 21.15 8.92 -3.35
C LEU A 272 21.58 9.84 -4.51
N ALA A 273 21.73 11.15 -4.24
CA ALA A 273 22.27 12.09 -5.21
C ALA A 273 23.70 11.72 -5.60
N GLU A 274 24.60 11.55 -4.63
CA GLU A 274 26.00 11.15 -4.89
C GLU A 274 26.10 9.94 -5.81
N TRP A 275 25.27 8.92 -5.59
CA TRP A 275 25.26 7.70 -6.42
C TRP A 275 24.69 7.93 -7.81
N THR A 276 23.67 8.77 -7.95
CA THR A 276 22.97 9.04 -9.22
C THR A 276 23.81 9.93 -10.15
N PHE A 277 24.60 10.84 -9.57
CA PHE A 277 25.48 11.78 -10.28
C PHE A 277 26.92 11.29 -10.46
N ALA A 278 27.29 10.14 -9.89
CA ALA A 278 28.60 9.56 -10.08
C ALA A 278 28.90 9.27 -11.57
N THR A 279 30.17 9.37 -11.97
CA THR A 279 30.61 9.10 -13.35
C THR A 279 30.24 7.68 -13.82
N ASN A 280 30.34 6.71 -12.92
CA ASN A 280 29.91 5.33 -13.13
C ASN A 280 28.91 4.97 -12.02
N PRO A 281 27.62 5.31 -12.18
CA PRO A 281 26.64 5.13 -11.12
C PRO A 281 26.36 3.65 -10.84
N GLY A 282 26.56 2.80 -11.87
CA GLY A 282 26.21 1.38 -11.84
C GLY A 282 24.69 1.15 -11.76
N LEU A 283 23.90 2.20 -11.99
CA LEU A 283 22.45 2.17 -11.97
C LEU A 283 21.89 1.99 -13.37
N GLU A 284 20.89 1.14 -13.50
CA GLU A 284 20.06 1.09 -14.69
C GLU A 284 19.28 2.40 -14.85
N THR A 285 18.99 2.79 -16.11
CA THR A 285 18.31 4.05 -16.43
C THR A 285 17.01 4.23 -15.66
N ARG A 286 16.21 3.16 -15.54
CA ARG A 286 14.95 3.19 -14.79
C ARG A 286 15.17 3.45 -13.30
N ALA A 287 16.15 2.81 -12.68
CA ALA A 287 16.48 3.02 -11.27
C ALA A 287 16.97 4.45 -11.03
N ALA A 288 17.79 5.00 -11.95
CA ALA A 288 18.24 6.38 -11.90
C ALA A 288 17.08 7.39 -12.01
N LEU A 289 16.10 7.15 -12.90
CA LEU A 289 14.91 8.01 -13.03
C LEU A 289 14.04 7.97 -11.77
N VAL A 290 13.82 6.79 -11.17
CA VAL A 290 13.11 6.69 -9.88
C VAL A 290 13.86 7.44 -8.77
N ALA A 291 15.19 7.35 -8.74
CA ALA A 291 16.01 8.08 -7.78
C ALA A 291 15.86 9.60 -7.95
N LEU A 292 15.90 10.11 -9.19
CA LEU A 292 15.68 11.53 -9.49
C LEU A 292 14.30 12.01 -9.06
N ASP A 293 13.24 11.20 -9.25
CA ASP A 293 11.89 11.57 -8.82
C ASP A 293 11.82 11.70 -7.29
N HIS A 294 12.47 10.79 -6.55
CA HIS A 294 12.59 10.91 -5.09
C HIS A 294 13.39 12.15 -4.67
N LEU A 295 14.48 12.45 -5.35
CA LEU A 295 15.28 13.63 -5.07
C LEU A 295 14.51 14.93 -5.33
N PHE A 296 13.72 15.00 -6.41
CA PHE A 296 12.81 16.13 -6.62
C PHE A 296 11.77 16.26 -5.52
N ARG A 297 11.14 15.15 -5.09
CA ARG A 297 10.06 15.16 -4.09
C ARG A 297 10.54 15.48 -2.67
N PHE A 298 11.69 14.96 -2.26
CA PHE A 298 12.10 14.95 -0.85
C PHE A 298 13.43 15.64 -0.58
N GLY A 299 14.24 15.85 -1.63
CA GLY A 299 15.55 16.47 -1.53
C GLY A 299 15.50 17.89 -0.99
N ASP A 300 16.65 18.36 -0.51
CA ASP A 300 16.80 19.69 0.06
C ASP A 300 17.31 20.69 -1.00
N PRO A 301 16.52 21.73 -1.37
CA PRO A 301 16.93 22.74 -2.34
C PRO A 301 18.19 23.53 -1.98
N ALA A 302 18.59 23.53 -0.71
CA ALA A 302 19.83 24.17 -0.27
C ALA A 302 21.10 23.37 -0.65
N GLN A 303 20.97 22.10 -1.04
CA GLN A 303 22.10 21.23 -1.33
C GLN A 303 22.63 21.43 -2.75
N ARG A 304 23.94 21.20 -2.92
CA ARG A 304 24.63 21.41 -4.21
C ARG A 304 24.01 20.63 -5.37
N TYR A 305 23.63 19.38 -5.13
CA TYR A 305 23.08 18.50 -6.17
C TYR A 305 21.74 19.01 -6.74
N TRP A 306 21.04 19.90 -6.02
CA TRP A 306 19.71 20.37 -6.43
C TRP A 306 19.73 21.03 -7.82
N ARG A 307 20.76 21.82 -8.10
CA ARG A 307 20.94 22.49 -9.41
C ARG A 307 21.26 21.50 -10.54
N GLU A 308 21.78 20.33 -10.20
CA GLU A 308 22.14 19.30 -11.17
C GLU A 308 20.95 18.38 -11.51
N LEU A 309 19.86 18.40 -10.71
CA LEU A 309 18.69 17.55 -10.92
C LEU A 309 18.00 17.79 -12.27
N PRO A 310 17.58 19.03 -12.64
CA PRO A 310 16.92 19.26 -13.92
C PRO A 310 17.72 18.80 -15.15
N PRO A 311 19.02 19.18 -15.32
CA PRO A 311 19.76 18.80 -16.52
C PRO A 311 20.03 17.29 -16.58
N ARG A 312 20.27 16.64 -15.44
CA ARG A 312 20.45 15.18 -15.40
C ARG A 312 19.17 14.42 -15.73
N CYS A 313 18.05 14.90 -15.22
CA CYS A 313 16.73 14.38 -15.54
C CYS A 313 16.43 14.47 -17.03
N LEU A 314 16.58 15.66 -17.62
CA LEU A 314 16.33 15.87 -19.04
C LEU A 314 17.19 14.95 -19.90
N ALA A 315 18.50 14.86 -19.62
CA ALA A 315 19.42 14.02 -20.36
C ALA A 315 19.06 12.52 -20.31
N LEU A 316 18.64 12.01 -19.15
CA LEU A 316 18.23 10.60 -19.01
C LEU A 316 16.92 10.31 -19.75
N VAL A 317 15.92 11.20 -19.66
CA VAL A 317 14.64 11.01 -20.35
C VAL A 317 14.83 11.10 -21.87
N GLN A 318 15.62 12.05 -22.37
CA GLN A 318 15.93 12.16 -23.81
C GLN A 318 16.65 10.93 -24.36
N GLY A 319 17.41 10.21 -23.52
CA GLY A 319 18.08 8.96 -23.89
C GLY A 319 17.14 7.76 -24.02
N LEU A 320 15.88 7.86 -23.59
CA LEU A 320 14.89 6.78 -23.70
C LEU A 320 14.22 6.74 -25.07
N PRO A 321 13.70 5.57 -25.50
CA PRO A 321 12.78 5.49 -26.64
C PRO A 321 11.54 6.38 -26.43
N SER A 322 11.06 7.04 -27.48
CA SER A 322 9.93 7.99 -27.40
C SER A 322 8.67 7.41 -26.73
N VAL A 323 8.40 6.12 -26.93
CA VAL A 323 7.27 5.41 -26.30
C VAL A 323 7.39 5.36 -24.78
N GLU A 324 8.60 5.27 -24.25
CA GLU A 324 8.87 5.20 -22.80
C GLU A 324 8.97 6.58 -22.16
N GLN A 325 9.24 7.63 -22.93
CA GLN A 325 9.37 9.00 -22.41
C GLN A 325 8.07 9.51 -21.77
N VAL A 326 6.91 9.08 -22.28
CA VAL A 326 5.59 9.46 -21.76
C VAL A 326 5.40 9.04 -20.30
N ASP A 327 5.96 7.89 -19.90
CA ASP A 327 5.90 7.39 -18.52
C ASP A 327 6.65 8.29 -17.52
N TRP A 328 7.50 9.19 -18.03
CA TRP A 328 8.35 10.09 -17.26
C TRP A 328 7.98 11.57 -17.41
N LEU A 329 6.78 11.88 -17.92
CA LEU A 329 6.25 13.25 -18.02
C LEU A 329 6.38 14.04 -16.71
N ARG A 330 6.17 13.35 -15.58
CA ARG A 330 6.31 13.93 -14.24
C ARG A 330 7.70 14.45 -13.94
N LEU A 331 8.72 13.70 -14.33
CA LEU A 331 10.11 14.07 -14.13
C LEU A 331 10.47 15.29 -14.97
N LEU A 332 10.00 15.34 -16.22
CA LEU A 332 10.17 16.52 -17.08
C LEU A 332 9.46 17.74 -16.50
N ALA A 333 8.22 17.60 -16.02
CA ALA A 333 7.51 18.68 -15.34
C ALA A 333 8.26 19.15 -14.07
N GLY A 334 8.85 18.22 -13.31
CA GLY A 334 9.76 18.53 -12.22
C GLY A 334 10.97 19.34 -12.68
N ALA A 335 11.63 18.93 -13.76
CA ALA A 335 12.76 19.66 -14.34
C ALA A 335 12.37 21.09 -14.76
N VAL A 336 11.19 21.29 -15.36
CA VAL A 336 10.69 22.64 -15.71
C VAL A 336 10.36 23.47 -14.47
N PHE A 337 9.75 22.85 -13.46
CA PHE A 337 9.28 23.55 -12.26
C PHE A 337 10.42 23.95 -11.30
N TYR A 338 11.42 23.07 -11.13
CA TYR A 338 12.50 23.27 -10.17
C TYR A 338 13.77 23.89 -10.77
N ALA A 339 13.91 23.96 -12.10
CA ALA A 339 14.99 24.69 -12.74
C ALA A 339 14.83 26.21 -12.60
N ASP A 340 15.95 26.94 -12.66
CA ASP A 340 15.89 28.38 -12.83
C ASP A 340 15.29 28.70 -14.21
N ARG A 341 14.33 29.64 -14.27
CA ARG A 341 13.59 29.99 -15.49
C ARG A 341 14.49 30.52 -16.59
N ALA A 342 15.66 31.05 -16.25
CA ALA A 342 16.63 31.54 -17.21
C ALA A 342 17.49 30.43 -17.83
N GLU A 343 17.46 29.21 -17.28
CA GLU A 343 18.31 28.11 -17.76
C GLU A 343 17.72 27.44 -19.01
N PRO A 344 18.55 27.10 -20.02
CA PRO A 344 18.12 26.40 -21.22
C PRO A 344 17.39 25.08 -20.94
N VAL A 345 17.79 24.38 -19.87
CA VAL A 345 17.19 23.11 -19.46
C VAL A 345 15.68 23.22 -19.21
N ALA A 346 15.21 24.33 -18.63
CA ALA A 346 13.80 24.54 -18.35
C ALA A 346 13.00 24.67 -19.65
N ALA A 347 13.54 25.39 -20.63
CA ALA A 347 12.91 25.58 -21.94
C ALA A 347 12.90 24.27 -22.75
N GLU A 348 14.02 23.54 -22.78
CA GLU A 348 14.11 22.25 -23.48
C GLU A 348 13.19 21.20 -22.86
N ALA A 349 13.15 21.09 -21.53
CA ALA A 349 12.25 20.19 -20.84
C ALA A 349 10.78 20.55 -21.11
N LEU A 350 10.43 21.84 -21.13
CA LEU A 350 9.07 22.30 -21.42
C LEU A 350 8.63 21.93 -22.84
N LEU A 351 9.51 22.12 -23.83
CA LEU A 351 9.25 21.72 -25.22
C LEU A 351 9.04 20.20 -25.32
N LEU A 352 9.88 19.41 -24.65
CA LEU A 352 9.73 17.95 -24.65
C LEU A 352 8.41 17.52 -23.97
N THR A 353 8.05 18.13 -22.84
CA THR A 353 6.76 17.91 -22.17
C THR A 353 5.60 18.20 -23.12
N GLU A 354 5.64 19.32 -23.84
CA GLU A 354 4.61 19.69 -24.80
C GLU A 354 4.46 18.64 -25.92
N VAL A 355 5.59 18.20 -26.52
CA VAL A 355 5.59 17.18 -27.57
C VAL A 355 4.97 15.88 -27.08
N LEU A 356 5.39 15.39 -25.92
CA LEU A 356 4.89 14.13 -25.35
C LEU A 356 3.41 14.19 -24.99
N ILE A 357 2.92 15.34 -24.52
CA ILE A 357 1.48 15.54 -24.27
C ILE A 357 0.70 15.53 -25.59
N ARG A 358 1.21 16.17 -26.65
CA ARG A 358 0.58 16.13 -27.98
C ARG A 358 0.52 14.70 -28.52
N ASP A 359 1.58 13.92 -28.36
CA ASP A 359 1.61 12.52 -28.77
C ASP A 359 0.62 11.67 -27.96
N ARG A 360 0.54 11.89 -26.64
CA ARG A 360 -0.44 11.22 -25.78
C ARG A 360 -1.87 11.56 -26.18
N ILE A 361 -2.16 12.84 -26.45
CA ILE A 361 -3.46 13.29 -26.97
C ILE A 361 -3.78 12.59 -28.30
N ALA A 362 -2.83 12.54 -29.23
CA ALA A 362 -3.03 11.88 -30.52
C ALA A 362 -3.36 10.39 -30.36
N SER A 363 -2.75 9.71 -29.39
CA SER A 363 -3.02 8.29 -29.10
C SER A 363 -4.37 8.01 -28.44
N ALA A 364 -4.97 8.99 -27.75
CA ALA A 364 -6.21 8.84 -26.99
C ALA A 364 -7.48 9.07 -27.84
N LEU A 365 -7.34 9.63 -29.05
CA LEU A 365 -8.46 9.94 -29.93
C LEU A 365 -8.97 8.65 -30.59
N GLY A 366 -9.90 7.96 -29.92
CA GLY A 366 -10.53 6.75 -30.47
C GLY A 366 -11.64 6.13 -29.61
N ARG A 367 -11.63 6.34 -28.28
CA ARG A 367 -12.69 5.89 -27.35
C ARG A 367 -12.90 6.91 -26.24
N ALA A 368 -14.15 7.12 -25.80
CA ALA A 368 -14.47 8.08 -24.74
C ALA A 368 -13.81 7.72 -23.39
N GLU A 369 -13.64 6.42 -23.09
CA GLU A 369 -12.99 5.92 -21.88
C GLU A 369 -11.49 6.26 -21.83
N ASP A 370 -10.85 6.44 -22.99
CA ASP A 370 -9.42 6.78 -23.09
C ASP A 370 -9.18 8.28 -22.81
N LEU A 371 -10.22 9.13 -22.90
CA LEU A 371 -10.11 10.57 -22.67
C LEU A 371 -9.97 10.94 -21.19
N ASP A 372 -10.74 10.27 -20.31
CA ASP A 372 -10.64 10.44 -18.86
C ASP A 372 -9.23 10.04 -18.38
N ALA A 373 -8.80 8.83 -18.75
CA ALA A 373 -7.46 8.34 -18.43
C ALA A 373 -6.36 9.27 -18.97
N CYS A 374 -6.49 9.74 -20.21
CA CYS A 374 -5.53 10.67 -20.81
C CYS A 374 -5.46 12.01 -20.06
N ALA A 375 -6.61 12.63 -19.78
CA ALA A 375 -6.66 13.89 -19.04
C ALA A 375 -6.10 13.74 -17.62
N SER A 376 -6.48 12.65 -16.93
CA SER A 376 -5.98 12.31 -15.59
C SER A 376 -4.47 12.09 -15.58
N ASP A 377 -3.94 11.32 -16.53
CA ASP A 377 -2.50 11.10 -16.67
C ASP A 377 -1.74 12.39 -16.93
N ILE A 378 -2.22 13.23 -17.86
CA ILE A 378 -1.60 14.52 -18.19
C ILE A 378 -1.60 15.45 -16.96
N CYS A 379 -2.76 15.65 -16.31
CA CYS A 379 -2.87 16.56 -15.17
C CYS A 379 -2.03 16.05 -13.99
N ARG A 380 -2.10 14.76 -13.66
CA ARG A 380 -1.34 14.16 -12.55
C ARG A 380 0.17 14.19 -12.80
N ALA A 381 0.61 13.88 -14.02
CA ALA A 381 2.03 13.84 -14.35
C ALA A 381 2.59 15.26 -14.54
N ALA A 382 1.97 16.09 -15.37
CA ALA A 382 2.54 17.38 -15.77
C ALA A 382 2.21 18.55 -14.83
N LEU A 383 1.04 18.52 -14.17
CA LEU A 383 0.55 19.63 -13.35
C LEU A 383 0.55 19.31 -11.85
N GLY A 384 0.65 18.04 -11.45
CA GLY A 384 0.65 17.63 -10.05
C GLY A 384 1.68 18.39 -9.20
N VAL A 385 2.87 18.68 -9.75
CA VAL A 385 3.93 19.43 -9.05
C VAL A 385 3.55 20.87 -8.69
N LEU A 386 2.53 21.45 -9.34
CA LEU A 386 2.08 22.82 -9.10
C LEU A 386 1.15 22.93 -7.88
N GLU A 387 0.61 21.81 -7.41
CA GLU A 387 -0.43 21.76 -6.40
C GLU A 387 0.11 21.65 -4.97
N ASP A 388 -0.64 22.17 -4.01
CA ASP A 388 -0.39 21.96 -2.58
C ASP A 388 -1.30 20.85 -2.03
N LYS A 389 -1.12 19.63 -2.55
CA LYS A 389 -1.86 18.43 -2.11
C LYS A 389 -0.91 17.38 -1.56
N VAL A 390 -1.42 16.50 -0.70
CA VAL A 390 -0.67 15.35 -0.15
C VAL A 390 -0.11 14.45 -1.26
N LEU A 391 -0.86 14.25 -2.35
CA LEU A 391 -0.46 13.42 -3.49
C LEU A 391 0.08 14.20 -4.69
N SER A 392 0.19 15.52 -4.59
CA SER A 392 0.78 16.39 -5.62
C SER A 392 2.17 15.88 -6.03
N GLY A 393 2.90 15.35 -5.04
CA GLY A 393 4.28 14.98 -5.25
C GLY A 393 5.21 16.16 -5.43
N ARG A 394 4.76 17.35 -5.07
CA ARG A 394 5.59 18.54 -4.92
C ARG A 394 6.55 18.35 -3.76
N ASN A 395 7.73 18.95 -3.88
CA ASN A 395 8.64 19.07 -2.76
C ASN A 395 8.06 20.00 -1.71
N ARG A 396 7.84 19.48 -0.50
CA ARG A 396 7.27 20.23 0.62
C ARG A 396 8.08 21.48 1.02
N ARG A 397 9.37 21.54 0.65
CA ARG A 397 10.25 22.69 0.94
C ARG A 397 10.12 23.81 -0.10
N VAL A 398 9.48 23.56 -1.23
CA VAL A 398 9.34 24.51 -2.34
C VAL A 398 7.87 24.92 -2.46
N PRO A 399 7.52 26.23 -2.42
CA PRO A 399 6.13 26.67 -2.46
C PRO A 399 5.43 26.28 -3.77
N ALA A 400 4.12 26.05 -3.71
CA ALA A 400 3.28 25.79 -4.87
C ALA A 400 3.24 27.05 -5.76
N MET A 401 3.15 26.85 -7.07
CA MET A 401 3.02 27.94 -8.04
C MET A 401 1.89 27.61 -9.02
N PRO A 402 0.62 27.94 -8.67
CA PRO A 402 -0.52 27.60 -9.53
C PRO A 402 -0.44 28.29 -10.90
N ASP A 403 0.13 29.51 -10.98
CA ASP A 403 0.23 30.29 -12.23
C ASP A 403 1.51 30.03 -13.05
N HIS A 404 2.07 28.82 -12.94
CA HIS A 404 3.33 28.44 -13.58
C HIS A 404 3.23 28.33 -15.11
N VAL A 405 4.37 28.42 -15.81
CA VAL A 405 4.42 28.27 -17.28
C VAL A 405 3.89 26.90 -17.74
N LEU A 406 4.08 25.85 -16.93
CA LEU A 406 3.53 24.52 -17.19
C LEU A 406 2.01 24.55 -17.36
N LEU A 407 1.27 25.26 -16.50
CA LEU A 407 -0.18 25.39 -16.64
C LEU A 407 -0.53 26.07 -17.97
N ARG A 408 0.16 27.16 -18.31
CA ARG A 408 -0.05 27.94 -19.54
C ARG A 408 0.26 27.15 -20.81
N THR A 409 1.16 26.16 -20.73
CA THR A 409 1.48 25.26 -21.85
C THR A 409 0.51 24.10 -21.96
N VAL A 410 0.11 23.49 -20.83
CA VAL A 410 -0.77 22.30 -20.83
C VAL A 410 -2.23 22.67 -21.08
N GLU A 411 -2.71 23.79 -20.56
CA GLU A 411 -4.11 24.21 -20.69
C GLU A 411 -4.57 24.37 -22.16
N PRO A 412 -3.80 25.00 -23.08
CA PRO A 412 -4.14 25.01 -24.50
C PRO A 412 -4.18 23.62 -25.16
N LEU A 413 -3.36 22.68 -24.69
CA LEU A 413 -3.35 21.30 -25.21
C LEU A 413 -4.60 20.54 -24.75
N LEU A 414 -5.04 20.75 -23.50
CA LEU A 414 -6.33 20.24 -23.02
C LEU A 414 -7.51 20.90 -23.74
N ASP A 415 -7.39 22.18 -24.11
CA ASP A 415 -8.36 22.87 -24.96
C ASP A 415 -8.43 22.27 -26.38
N ASP A 416 -7.28 21.91 -26.97
CA ASP A 416 -7.20 21.18 -28.26
C ASP A 416 -7.79 19.77 -28.14
N LEU A 417 -7.46 19.02 -27.08
CA LEU A 417 -8.06 17.71 -26.80
C LEU A 417 -9.59 17.81 -26.72
N LEU A 418 -10.11 18.81 -26.00
CA LEU A 418 -11.54 19.06 -25.93
C LEU A 418 -12.11 19.41 -27.31
N ALA A 419 -11.47 20.30 -28.07
CA ALA A 419 -11.95 20.69 -29.39
C ALA A 419 -12.05 19.48 -30.33
N ARG A 420 -11.04 18.60 -30.32
CA ARG A 420 -11.01 17.38 -31.14
C ARG A 420 -12.04 16.36 -30.70
N ALA A 421 -12.24 16.16 -29.40
CA ALA A 421 -13.31 15.30 -28.88
C ALA A 421 -14.67 15.80 -29.39
N MET A 422 -14.95 17.08 -29.18
CA MET A 422 -16.23 17.69 -29.59
C MET A 422 -16.45 17.73 -31.11
N ALA A 423 -15.38 17.72 -31.91
CA ALA A 423 -15.45 17.70 -33.38
C ALA A 423 -15.58 16.28 -33.97
N GLY A 424 -15.49 15.23 -33.13
CA GLY A 424 -15.69 13.85 -33.53
C GLY A 424 -17.15 13.54 -33.82
N GLU A 425 -17.64 12.42 -33.29
CA GLU A 425 -19.02 11.99 -33.48
C GLU A 425 -19.99 12.83 -32.60
N PRO A 426 -20.93 13.61 -33.20
CA PRO A 426 -21.78 14.54 -32.44
C PRO A 426 -22.65 13.87 -31.37
N HIS A 427 -22.98 12.59 -31.56
CA HIS A 427 -23.80 11.77 -30.66
C HIS A 427 -23.02 11.22 -29.45
N HIS A 428 -21.74 11.59 -29.30
CA HIS A 428 -20.89 11.22 -28.17
C HIS A 428 -20.21 12.44 -27.51
N ALA A 429 -20.48 13.65 -28.00
CA ALA A 429 -19.73 14.84 -27.65
C ALA A 429 -19.87 15.21 -26.16
N LEU A 430 -21.08 15.12 -25.58
CA LEU A 430 -21.28 15.45 -24.16
C LEU A 430 -20.67 14.40 -23.23
N ARG A 431 -20.76 13.11 -23.59
CA ARG A 431 -20.08 12.05 -22.83
C ARG A 431 -18.57 12.21 -22.85
N GLN A 432 -17.99 12.58 -23.99
CA GLN A 432 -16.56 12.83 -24.10
C GLN A 432 -16.14 14.05 -23.27
N LEU A 433 -16.92 15.13 -23.29
CA LEU A 433 -16.69 16.31 -22.44
C LEU A 433 -16.79 15.97 -20.95
N VAL A 434 -17.80 15.18 -20.53
CA VAL A 434 -17.90 14.71 -19.14
C VAL A 434 -16.70 13.83 -18.77
N SER A 435 -16.28 12.91 -19.66
CA SER A 435 -15.12 12.04 -19.43
C SER A 435 -13.86 12.87 -19.20
N LEU A 436 -13.63 13.89 -20.03
CA LEU A 436 -12.52 14.83 -19.85
C LEU A 436 -12.63 15.60 -18.52
N VAL A 437 -13.79 16.17 -18.21
CA VAL A 437 -14.03 16.93 -16.97
C VAL A 437 -13.74 16.08 -15.72
N CYS A 438 -14.16 14.81 -15.72
CA CYS A 438 -13.93 13.90 -14.61
C CYS A 438 -12.44 13.58 -14.40
N GLY A 439 -11.68 13.47 -15.49
CA GLY A 439 -10.25 13.18 -15.46
C GLY A 439 -9.36 14.33 -15.00
N LEU A 440 -9.81 15.58 -15.13
CA LEU A 440 -9.00 16.75 -14.74
C LEU A 440 -8.70 16.76 -13.24
N SER A 441 -7.43 16.96 -12.88
CA SER A 441 -7.01 17.31 -11.51
C SER A 441 -6.69 18.81 -11.41
N GLY A 442 -6.89 19.36 -10.21
CA GLY A 442 -6.68 20.77 -9.92
C GLY A 442 -7.97 21.59 -10.00
N GLU A 443 -8.22 22.39 -8.97
CA GLU A 443 -9.52 23.03 -8.79
C GLU A 443 -9.83 24.06 -9.89
N VAL A 444 -8.84 24.85 -10.28
CA VAL A 444 -8.99 25.90 -11.31
C VAL A 444 -9.39 25.29 -12.66
N LEU A 445 -8.67 24.25 -13.11
CA LEU A 445 -8.98 23.56 -14.35
C LEU A 445 -10.33 22.84 -14.26
N ALA A 446 -10.58 22.07 -13.19
CA ALA A 446 -11.86 21.39 -13.02
C ALA A 446 -13.03 22.39 -13.12
N ARG A 447 -12.99 23.52 -12.40
CA ARG A 447 -14.01 24.57 -12.48
C ARG A 447 -14.17 25.15 -13.88
N LYS A 448 -13.06 25.46 -14.57
CA LYS A 448 -13.07 25.98 -15.96
C LYS A 448 -13.82 25.03 -16.90
N TYR A 449 -13.50 23.73 -16.89
CA TYR A 449 -14.12 22.79 -17.83
C TYR A 449 -15.55 22.40 -17.41
N HIS A 450 -15.87 22.42 -16.12
CA HIS A 450 -17.25 22.35 -15.66
C HIS A 450 -18.11 23.52 -16.16
N ALA A 451 -17.56 24.74 -16.20
CA ALA A 451 -18.25 25.89 -16.79
C ALA A 451 -18.48 25.68 -18.31
N ARG A 452 -17.48 25.19 -19.04
CA ARG A 452 -17.61 24.85 -20.47
C ARG A 452 -18.64 23.76 -20.75
N LEU A 453 -18.74 22.76 -19.86
CA LEU A 453 -19.81 21.77 -19.92
C LEU A 453 -21.17 22.47 -19.84
N ARG A 454 -21.37 23.39 -18.89
CA ARG A 454 -22.64 24.12 -18.75
C ARG A 454 -22.97 24.95 -19.98
N GLU A 455 -21.98 25.67 -20.53
CA GLU A 455 -22.15 26.52 -21.71
C GLU A 455 -22.57 25.72 -22.96
N ARG A 456 -22.04 24.50 -23.13
CA ARG A 456 -22.29 23.68 -24.33
C ARG A 456 -23.44 22.68 -24.18
N PHE A 457 -23.89 22.41 -22.96
CA PHE A 457 -24.83 21.33 -22.67
C PHE A 457 -26.15 21.48 -23.40
N GLU A 458 -26.83 22.63 -23.24
CA GLU A 458 -28.19 22.83 -23.78
C GLU A 458 -28.23 22.69 -25.31
N GLN A 459 -27.25 23.29 -25.99
CA GLN A 459 -27.16 23.25 -27.45
C GLN A 459 -27.02 21.82 -27.96
N HIS A 460 -26.14 21.01 -27.36
CA HIS A 460 -25.96 19.62 -27.78
C HIS A 460 -27.10 18.72 -27.34
N ALA A 461 -27.63 18.90 -26.12
CA ALA A 461 -28.73 18.09 -25.61
C ALA A 461 -29.99 18.21 -26.48
N ARG A 462 -30.26 19.38 -27.07
CA ARG A 462 -31.39 19.56 -28.01
C ARG A 462 -31.28 18.70 -29.27
N ASN A 463 -30.05 18.45 -29.73
CA ASN A 463 -29.79 17.67 -30.93
C ASN A 463 -29.58 16.17 -30.63
N HIS A 464 -29.05 15.85 -29.44
CA HIS A 464 -28.68 14.50 -29.00
C HIS A 464 -29.04 14.31 -27.51
N PRO A 465 -30.33 14.17 -27.17
CA PRO A 465 -30.77 14.08 -25.77
C PRO A 465 -30.36 12.77 -25.09
N ASP A 466 -30.18 11.68 -25.85
CA ASP A 466 -29.69 10.39 -25.41
C ASP A 466 -28.24 10.45 -24.90
N ASP A 467 -27.36 11.13 -25.64
CA ASP A 467 -25.98 11.40 -25.23
C ASP A 467 -25.95 12.25 -23.95
N ALA A 468 -26.81 13.28 -23.87
CA ALA A 468 -26.92 14.13 -22.68
C ALA A 468 -27.35 13.34 -21.43
N GLY A 469 -28.30 12.43 -21.57
CA GLY A 469 -28.74 11.54 -20.48
C GLY A 469 -27.63 10.62 -19.98
N LEU A 470 -26.89 10.00 -20.90
CA LEU A 470 -25.73 9.15 -20.55
C LEU A 470 -24.56 9.96 -19.97
N ALA A 471 -24.30 11.16 -20.48
CA ALA A 471 -23.27 12.06 -19.96
C ALA A 471 -23.56 12.48 -18.51
N LEU A 472 -24.80 12.91 -18.21
CA LEU A 472 -25.18 13.25 -16.84
C LEU A 472 -25.17 12.04 -15.92
N LYS A 473 -25.57 10.86 -16.41
CA LYS A 473 -25.43 9.60 -15.66
C LYS A 473 -23.97 9.36 -15.28
N GLN A 474 -23.05 9.44 -16.23
CA GLN A 474 -21.61 9.27 -15.98
C GLN A 474 -21.10 10.30 -14.97
N LEU A 475 -21.48 11.57 -15.10
CA LEU A 475 -21.06 12.64 -14.20
C LEU A 475 -21.46 12.36 -12.75
N ILE A 476 -22.71 11.99 -12.49
CA ILE A 476 -23.18 11.74 -11.12
C ILE A 476 -22.60 10.44 -10.53
N GLN A 477 -22.33 9.43 -11.37
CA GLN A 477 -21.63 8.20 -10.95
C GLN A 477 -20.22 8.50 -10.39
N HIS A 478 -19.57 9.57 -10.85
CA HIS A 478 -18.25 9.96 -10.32
C HIS A 478 -18.27 10.35 -8.83
N CYS A 479 -19.44 10.67 -8.27
CA CYS A 479 -19.59 10.88 -6.83
C CYS A 479 -19.41 9.60 -6.00
N GLY A 480 -19.65 8.44 -6.61
CA GLY A 480 -19.53 7.11 -5.99
C GLY A 480 -18.09 6.63 -5.84
N PHE A 481 -17.13 7.22 -6.55
CA PHE A 481 -15.72 6.87 -6.39
C PHE A 481 -15.14 7.47 -5.11
N SER A 482 -14.24 6.71 -4.47
CA SER A 482 -13.44 7.23 -3.37
C SER A 482 -12.50 8.30 -3.91
N GLN A 483 -12.58 9.50 -3.35
CA GLN A 483 -11.65 10.59 -3.63
C GLN A 483 -10.74 10.74 -2.40
N VAL A 484 -9.52 11.21 -2.61
CA VAL A 484 -8.61 11.58 -1.51
C VAL A 484 -9.16 12.84 -0.85
N ASP A 485 -8.87 13.06 0.44
CA ASP A 485 -9.44 14.17 1.22
C ASP A 485 -9.26 15.53 0.51
N ASP A 486 -8.12 15.76 -0.15
CA ASP A 486 -7.80 16.99 -0.89
C ASP A 486 -8.57 17.17 -2.22
N GLU A 487 -9.33 16.17 -2.68
CA GLU A 487 -10.11 16.20 -3.93
C GLU A 487 -11.61 16.10 -3.70
N MET A 488 -12.05 16.24 -2.44
CA MET A 488 -13.46 16.20 -2.07
C MET A 488 -14.29 17.27 -2.80
N TYR A 489 -13.70 18.42 -3.13
CA TYR A 489 -14.35 19.49 -3.92
C TYR A 489 -14.86 18.99 -5.28
N LYS A 490 -14.25 17.96 -5.88
CA LYS A 490 -14.69 17.41 -7.18
C LYS A 490 -16.08 16.79 -7.06
N LYS A 491 -16.39 16.12 -5.93
CA LYS A 491 -17.73 15.57 -5.69
C LYS A 491 -18.78 16.66 -5.64
N ASP A 492 -18.46 17.79 -5.02
CA ASP A 492 -19.35 18.94 -4.95
C ASP A 492 -19.56 19.54 -6.35
N LEU A 493 -18.49 19.68 -7.15
CA LEU A 493 -18.59 20.16 -8.53
C LEU A 493 -19.42 19.24 -9.45
N TYR A 494 -19.27 17.92 -9.31
CA TYR A 494 -20.07 16.94 -10.04
C TYR A 494 -21.55 17.06 -9.69
N ARG A 495 -21.88 17.13 -8.38
CA ARG A 495 -23.25 17.31 -7.89
C ARG A 495 -23.85 18.64 -8.33
N GLU A 496 -23.11 19.72 -8.18
CA GLU A 496 -23.54 21.06 -8.59
C GLU A 496 -23.87 21.07 -10.08
N SER A 497 -22.98 20.55 -10.92
CA SER A 497 -23.18 20.52 -12.37
C SER A 497 -24.33 19.59 -12.77
N PHE A 498 -24.46 18.43 -12.13
CA PHE A 498 -25.61 17.54 -12.36
C PHE A 498 -26.94 18.21 -11.99
N ASN A 499 -27.02 18.83 -10.82
CA ASN A 499 -28.24 19.49 -10.34
C ASN A 499 -28.64 20.70 -11.20
N LEU A 500 -27.67 21.39 -11.80
CA LEU A 500 -27.92 22.49 -12.72
C LEU A 500 -28.38 22.02 -14.10
N LEU A 501 -27.82 20.92 -14.62
CA LEU A 501 -28.04 20.47 -15.99
C LEU A 501 -29.20 19.48 -16.14
N LEU A 502 -29.54 18.74 -15.08
CA LEU A 502 -30.67 17.81 -15.10
C LEU A 502 -32.01 18.51 -15.41
N PRO A 503 -32.36 19.65 -14.79
CA PRO A 503 -33.59 20.38 -15.13
C PRO A 503 -33.62 20.84 -16.60
N VAL A 504 -32.47 21.21 -17.17
CA VAL A 504 -32.38 21.56 -18.60
C VAL A 504 -32.71 20.35 -19.45
N LEU A 505 -32.15 19.18 -19.14
CA LEU A 505 -32.46 17.94 -19.86
C LEU A 505 -33.93 17.53 -19.69
N GLU A 506 -34.54 17.74 -18.52
CA GLU A 506 -35.98 17.45 -18.29
C GLU A 506 -36.90 18.24 -19.23
N THR A 507 -36.52 19.47 -19.59
CA THR A 507 -37.26 20.27 -20.58
C THR A 507 -37.10 19.79 -22.02
N ILE A 508 -36.03 19.03 -22.32
CA ILE A 508 -35.70 18.55 -23.66
C ILE A 508 -36.21 17.12 -23.86
N SER A 509 -35.92 16.22 -22.92
CA SER A 509 -36.30 14.81 -22.93
C SER A 509 -36.46 14.25 -21.51
N LEU A 510 -37.71 13.97 -21.12
CA LEU A 510 -38.02 13.32 -19.84
C LEU A 510 -37.45 11.89 -19.75
N GLN A 511 -37.37 11.18 -20.89
CA GLN A 511 -36.84 9.83 -20.97
C GLN A 511 -35.34 9.80 -20.64
N ASP A 512 -34.56 10.68 -21.26
CA ASP A 512 -33.10 10.69 -21.05
C ASP A 512 -32.72 11.32 -19.70
N ALA A 513 -33.53 12.26 -19.20
CA ALA A 513 -33.45 12.71 -17.81
C ALA A 513 -33.71 11.56 -16.82
N ALA A 514 -34.58 10.60 -17.13
CA ALA A 514 -34.76 9.41 -16.31
C ALA A 514 -33.52 8.51 -16.36
N VAL A 515 -32.88 8.35 -17.52
CA VAL A 515 -31.59 7.64 -17.66
C VAL A 515 -30.51 8.30 -16.78
N ALA A 516 -30.38 9.63 -16.82
CA ALA A 516 -29.44 10.38 -16.00
C ALA A 516 -29.61 10.09 -14.49
N ARG A 517 -30.86 10.07 -14.00
CA ARG A 517 -31.16 9.77 -12.59
C ARG A 517 -30.77 8.36 -12.14
N THR A 518 -30.67 7.40 -13.06
CA THR A 518 -30.21 6.04 -12.71
C THR A 518 -28.75 5.98 -12.24
N GLY A 519 -27.98 7.06 -12.42
CA GLY A 519 -26.62 7.17 -11.87
C GLY A 519 -26.58 7.62 -10.40
N ILE A 520 -27.69 8.12 -9.83
CA ILE A 520 -27.74 8.57 -8.44
C ILE A 520 -27.58 7.36 -7.50
N GLY A 521 -26.73 7.51 -6.48
CA GLY A 521 -26.46 6.43 -5.51
C GLY A 521 -25.61 5.30 -6.07
N TRP A 522 -25.11 5.40 -7.30
CA TRP A 522 -24.23 4.39 -7.86
C TRP A 522 -22.89 4.33 -7.13
N SER A 523 -22.38 3.11 -6.90
CA SER A 523 -21.07 2.84 -6.32
C SER A 523 -20.34 1.75 -7.10
N PRO A 524 -19.04 1.89 -7.39
CA PRO A 524 -18.25 0.82 -8.00
C PRO A 524 -18.07 -0.39 -7.07
N ARG A 525 -18.35 -0.25 -5.77
CA ARG A 525 -18.24 -1.34 -4.77
C ARG A 525 -19.56 -2.07 -4.52
N GLY A 526 -20.69 -1.49 -4.92
CA GLY A 526 -22.03 -2.04 -4.68
C GLY A 526 -22.57 -1.80 -3.26
N ASP A 527 -21.93 -0.92 -2.49
CA ASP A 527 -22.19 -0.72 -1.05
C ASP A 527 -23.32 0.30 -0.73
N ILE A 528 -24.01 0.84 -1.74
CA ILE A 528 -25.00 1.93 -1.60
C ILE A 528 -26.38 1.47 -2.06
#